data_AF-A0A8S4GH78-F1
#
_entry.id   AF-A0A8S4GH78-F1
#
_cell.length_a   1.000
_cell.length_b   1.000
_cell.length_c   1.000
_cell.angle_alpha   90.00
_cell.angle_beta   90.00
_cell.angle_gamma   90.00
#
_symmetry.space_group_name_H-M   'P 1'
#
loop_
_entity.id
_entity.type
_entity.pdbx_description
1 polymer ?
#
loop_
_entity_poly.entity_id
_entity_poly.type
_entity_poly.pdbx_seq_one_letter_code
_entity_poly.pdbx_strand_id
1 'polypeptide(L)'
;MRTGGLMSRPSCARRTAQAAQVQLGRAVPLQSHSFPKISPPARQTRDRTVSRASGEPGLSTTPKVAPSSGSSAAQSVKAFYGAINARDIETAVSLIAPDVVYEDMVYPEAKRGGDAVSAMFREQVDAMPDDLVFVIDEITGDQGDSCGLTWHVELKGGIPFPFGRGCSFYRVDPQGRIVYGRDIVEPTSKPGASTLWLLRALTPIVRAIGPAAAKPGAAAPLPLWGVYAAYWWFVMLSPAAPGNPVFATSPETLETVFHESLNFGFVNPFLHVLGITLVPDIPAHPTSEALFNFAAAWGAMLLPVMLADKRCPKAVNKVGLWTGTMFLTNLFFTPYMAQRLAPKEDDEGETEPPSGALVRGMGAFGAVLGAVSVAWFFFGRPDMGFGGPAERIAHWLNVVTTDRVEYAFVADLTLYSIYQFFLMKGAPLALRCVPFAGMAAWLLQGMPTEEAREA
;
A
#
# COMPACT_ATOMS: atom_id res chain seq x y z
N MET A 1 11.26 68.94 62.22
CA MET A 1 10.23 69.36 61.24
C MET A 1 9.34 68.15 60.96
N ARG A 2 8.14 68.06 61.57
CA ARG A 2 6.81 68.35 60.97
C ARG A 2 6.61 67.67 59.60
N THR A 3 5.57 66.93 59.26
CA THR A 3 4.29 66.41 59.83
C THR A 3 3.76 65.50 58.69
N GLY A 4 3.33 64.25 58.87
CA GLY A 4 2.00 63.86 59.37
C GLY A 4 0.97 63.69 58.23
N GLY A 5 0.23 62.56 58.20
CA GLY A 5 -1.13 62.53 57.63
C GLY A 5 -1.51 61.33 56.74
N LEU A 6 -2.40 60.49 57.26
CA LEU A 6 -3.08 59.35 56.63
C LEU A 6 -4.26 59.75 55.71
N MET A 7 -4.64 58.83 54.81
CA MET A 7 -5.99 58.52 54.26
C MET A 7 -6.76 59.54 53.40
N SER A 8 -7.17 59.10 52.19
CA SER A 8 -8.59 58.87 51.80
C SER A 8 -8.73 58.39 50.33
N ARG A 9 -9.70 57.50 50.08
CA ARG A 9 -10.10 56.93 48.75
C ARG A 9 -10.77 57.97 47.84
N PRO A 10 -10.93 57.70 46.52
CA PRO A 10 -12.27 57.28 46.08
C PRO A 10 -12.34 56.27 44.90
N SER A 11 -13.43 55.48 44.92
CA SER A 11 -14.35 55.11 43.83
C SER A 11 -13.83 54.68 42.44
N CYS A 12 -14.01 53.39 42.16
CA CYS A 12 -14.81 52.81 41.07
C CYS A 12 -15.08 53.67 39.80
N ALA A 13 -14.44 53.33 38.67
CA ALA A 13 -15.00 53.53 37.32
C ALA A 13 -14.30 52.64 36.25
N ARG A 14 -15.06 51.64 35.79
CA ARG A 14 -15.13 51.01 34.45
C ARG A 14 -14.02 51.31 33.43
N ARG A 15 -13.37 50.24 32.94
CA ARG A 15 -13.09 50.00 31.50
C ARG A 15 -12.94 48.49 31.22
N THR A 16 -14.08 47.91 30.85
CA THR A 16 -14.29 46.90 29.79
C THR A 16 -13.13 45.97 29.41
N ALA A 17 -13.19 44.75 29.94
CA ALA A 17 -12.66 43.55 29.29
C ALA A 17 -13.71 43.08 28.26
N GLN A 18 -13.32 42.98 26.99
CA GLN A 18 -14.17 42.44 25.92
C GLN A 18 -13.89 40.94 25.83
N ALA A 19 -14.66 40.16 26.60
CA ALA A 19 -14.78 38.73 26.41
C ALA A 19 -15.70 38.49 25.20
N ALA A 20 -15.18 37.87 24.15
CA ALA A 20 -15.98 37.39 23.04
C ALA A 20 -16.78 36.17 23.51
N GLN A 21 -18.04 36.39 23.88
CA GLN A 21 -19.03 35.33 24.07
C GLN A 21 -19.31 34.66 22.72
N VAL A 22 -18.99 33.37 22.61
CA VAL A 22 -19.56 32.50 21.58
C VAL A 22 -21.06 32.35 21.90
N GLN A 23 -21.90 33.05 21.15
CA GLN A 23 -23.34 32.81 21.15
C GLN A 23 -23.60 31.42 20.57
N LEU A 24 -24.12 30.51 21.40
CA LEU A 24 -24.84 29.32 20.96
C LEU A 24 -26.03 29.76 20.09
N GLY A 25 -25.85 29.68 18.77
CA GLY A 25 -26.93 29.85 17.81
C GLY A 25 -27.99 28.78 17.99
N ARG A 26 -29.25 29.22 18.02
CA ARG A 26 -30.48 28.42 18.06
C ARG A 26 -30.42 27.22 17.10
N ALA A 27 -30.87 26.06 17.59
CA ALA A 27 -31.20 24.91 16.78
C ALA A 27 -32.27 25.28 15.72
N VAL A 28 -31.93 25.07 14.44
CA VAL A 28 -32.86 25.16 13.31
C VAL A 28 -33.52 23.78 13.15
N PRO A 29 -34.86 23.66 13.04
CA PRO A 29 -35.49 22.37 12.81
C PRO A 29 -35.17 21.86 11.40
N LEU A 30 -34.80 20.58 11.29
CA LEU A 30 -34.66 19.87 10.02
C LEU A 30 -36.02 19.86 9.30
N GLN A 31 -36.13 20.63 8.22
CA GLN A 31 -37.21 20.47 7.25
C GLN A 31 -36.95 19.21 6.41
N SER A 32 -37.88 18.26 6.45
CA SER A 32 -37.91 17.10 5.56
C SER A 32 -38.21 17.56 4.14
N HIS A 33 -37.20 17.64 3.28
CA HIS A 33 -37.42 17.81 1.85
C HIS A 33 -37.74 16.44 1.22
N SER A 34 -39.01 16.24 0.87
CA SER A 34 -39.46 15.13 0.03
C SER A 34 -38.84 15.25 -1.37
N PHE A 35 -38.16 14.20 -1.83
CA PHE A 35 -37.62 14.11 -3.18
C PHE A 35 -38.76 14.12 -4.23
N PRO A 36 -38.67 14.91 -5.31
CA PRO A 36 -39.62 14.81 -6.42
C PRO A 36 -39.41 13.51 -7.19
N LYS A 37 -40.51 12.78 -7.44
CA LYS A 37 -40.56 11.59 -8.31
C LYS A 37 -40.20 11.99 -9.75
N ILE A 38 -39.20 11.34 -10.32
CA ILE A 38 -38.86 11.45 -11.74
C ILE A 38 -39.82 10.55 -12.53
N SER A 39 -40.65 11.15 -13.39
CA SER A 39 -41.46 10.44 -14.38
C SER A 39 -40.62 10.03 -15.59
N PRO A 40 -40.94 8.91 -16.27
CA PRO A 40 -40.17 8.44 -17.42
C PRO A 40 -40.33 9.37 -18.64
N PRO A 41 -39.30 9.53 -19.49
CA PRO A 41 -39.37 10.41 -20.65
C PRO A 41 -40.30 9.85 -21.74
N ALA A 42 -41.10 10.76 -22.30
CA ALA A 42 -42.04 10.50 -23.38
C ALA A 42 -41.34 10.23 -24.72
N ARG A 43 -41.89 9.27 -25.47
CA ARG A 43 -41.50 8.84 -26.81
C ARG A 43 -41.73 9.98 -27.82
N GLN A 44 -40.67 10.62 -28.31
CA GLN A 44 -40.76 11.57 -29.42
C GLN A 44 -40.71 10.84 -30.76
N THR A 45 -41.84 10.88 -31.48
CA THR A 45 -41.97 10.59 -32.90
C THR A 45 -41.23 11.65 -33.72
N ARG A 46 -40.25 11.25 -34.53
CA ARG A 46 -39.61 12.13 -35.52
C ARG A 46 -40.44 12.16 -36.80
N ASP A 47 -40.99 13.33 -37.08
CA ASP A 47 -41.64 13.65 -38.34
C ASP A 47 -40.64 13.72 -39.50
N ARG A 48 -41.06 13.16 -40.63
CA ARG A 48 -40.35 13.17 -41.91
C ARG A 48 -40.60 14.51 -42.60
N THR A 49 -39.55 15.26 -42.94
CA THR A 49 -39.65 16.33 -43.94
C THR A 49 -38.67 16.05 -45.07
N VAL A 50 -39.24 15.80 -46.25
CA VAL A 50 -38.57 15.64 -47.53
C VAL A 50 -38.29 17.04 -48.08
N SER A 51 -37.07 17.29 -48.55
CA SER A 51 -36.81 18.42 -49.45
C SER A 51 -35.90 17.97 -50.59
N ARG A 52 -36.32 18.32 -51.81
CA ARG A 52 -35.77 17.95 -53.11
C ARG A 52 -35.25 19.22 -53.76
N ALA A 53 -34.00 19.22 -54.22
CA ALA A 53 -33.51 20.13 -55.26
C ALA A 53 -32.28 19.51 -55.96
N SER A 54 -32.06 19.90 -57.22
CA SER A 54 -31.50 19.10 -58.32
C SER A 54 -30.26 19.75 -58.96
N GLY A 55 -29.38 18.93 -59.58
CA GLY A 55 -28.40 19.27 -60.65
C GLY A 55 -26.97 19.56 -60.16
N GLU A 56 -25.85 19.06 -60.73
CA GLU A 56 -25.54 18.32 -61.98
C GLU A 56 -24.10 17.68 -61.89
N PRO A 57 -23.53 17.00 -62.91
CA PRO A 57 -22.79 15.73 -62.76
C PRO A 57 -21.24 15.83 -62.74
N GLY A 58 -20.59 14.85 -62.11
CA GLY A 58 -19.15 14.63 -62.18
C GLY A 58 -18.77 13.18 -61.82
N LEU A 59 -18.23 12.48 -62.80
CA LEU A 59 -17.89 11.05 -62.86
C LEU A 59 -16.65 10.72 -62.01
N SER A 60 -16.76 9.79 -61.04
CA SER A 60 -15.69 8.80 -60.76
C SER A 60 -16.21 7.67 -59.85
N THR A 61 -15.94 6.46 -60.29
CA THR A 61 -16.48 5.16 -59.88
C THR A 61 -15.71 4.52 -58.71
N THR A 62 -16.42 4.28 -57.60
CA THR A 62 -16.50 3.07 -56.72
C THR A 62 -15.23 2.29 -56.28
N PRO A 63 -15.22 1.60 -55.11
CA PRO A 63 -16.41 1.07 -54.42
C PRO A 63 -16.54 1.32 -52.92
N LYS A 64 -17.80 1.61 -52.58
CA LYS A 64 -18.52 1.23 -51.37
C LYS A 64 -18.09 -0.18 -50.91
N VAL A 65 -17.43 -0.25 -49.75
CA VAL A 65 -17.25 -1.49 -49.00
C VAL A 65 -18.65 -2.05 -48.73
N ALA A 66 -18.97 -3.18 -49.33
CA ALA A 66 -20.12 -3.98 -48.94
C ALA A 66 -19.93 -4.39 -47.48
N PRO A 67 -20.99 -4.42 -46.63
CA PRO A 67 -20.88 -5.11 -45.36
C PRO A 67 -20.54 -6.57 -45.70
N SER A 68 -19.34 -7.00 -45.32
CA SER A 68 -19.01 -8.41 -45.32
C SER A 68 -20.06 -9.11 -44.45
N SER A 69 -20.59 -10.22 -44.94
CA SER A 69 -21.38 -11.17 -44.17
C SER A 69 -20.52 -11.92 -43.14
N GLY A 70 -19.60 -11.20 -42.48
CA GLY A 70 -18.81 -11.68 -41.35
C GLY A 70 -19.53 -11.37 -40.05
N SER A 71 -19.27 -12.16 -39.02
CA SER A 71 -19.79 -11.89 -37.67
C SER A 71 -19.33 -10.50 -37.22
N SER A 72 -20.24 -9.72 -36.62
CA SER A 72 -19.82 -8.46 -36.00
C SER A 72 -18.89 -8.73 -34.83
N ALA A 73 -18.06 -7.75 -34.46
CA ALA A 73 -17.20 -7.87 -33.28
C ALA A 73 -17.99 -8.28 -32.03
N ALA A 74 -19.19 -7.71 -31.83
CA ALA A 74 -20.05 -8.07 -30.72
C ALA A 74 -20.51 -9.53 -30.76
N GLN A 75 -20.75 -10.11 -31.94
CA GLN A 75 -21.11 -11.52 -32.08
C GLN A 75 -19.93 -12.44 -31.74
N SER A 76 -18.75 -12.14 -32.29
CA SER A 76 -17.52 -12.89 -31.99
C SER A 76 -17.17 -12.84 -30.50
N VAL A 77 -17.27 -11.67 -29.87
CA VAL A 77 -16.97 -11.49 -28.43
C VAL A 77 -18.01 -12.17 -27.54
N LYS A 78 -19.31 -12.15 -27.91
CA LYS A 78 -20.32 -12.94 -27.20
C LYS A 78 -20.04 -14.44 -27.29
N ALA A 79 -19.63 -14.94 -28.46
CA ALA A 79 -19.23 -16.33 -28.63
C ALA A 79 -18.01 -16.67 -27.77
N PHE A 80 -17.03 -15.78 -27.71
CA PHE A 80 -15.83 -15.93 -26.87
C PHE A 80 -16.18 -16.03 -25.38
N TYR A 81 -16.94 -15.07 -24.82
CA TYR A 81 -17.37 -15.12 -23.42
C TYR A 81 -18.26 -16.33 -23.13
N GLY A 82 -19.11 -16.72 -24.09
CA GLY A 82 -19.92 -17.94 -24.01
C GLY A 82 -19.05 -19.20 -23.90
N ALA A 83 -18.00 -19.31 -24.70
CA ALA A 83 -17.05 -20.43 -24.66
C ALA A 83 -16.27 -20.47 -23.34
N ILE A 84 -15.82 -19.32 -22.84
CA ILE A 84 -15.16 -19.21 -21.51
C ILE A 84 -16.11 -19.67 -20.40
N ASN A 85 -17.36 -19.20 -20.39
CA ASN A 85 -18.37 -19.62 -19.40
C ASN A 85 -18.74 -21.09 -19.51
N ALA A 86 -18.70 -21.66 -20.72
CA ALA A 86 -18.93 -23.09 -20.97
C ALA A 86 -17.69 -23.95 -20.68
N ARG A 87 -16.55 -23.34 -20.32
CA ARG A 87 -15.25 -24.01 -20.15
C ARG A 87 -14.76 -24.71 -21.42
N ASP A 88 -15.24 -24.26 -22.57
CA ASP A 88 -14.81 -24.74 -23.88
C ASP A 88 -13.63 -23.88 -24.37
N ILE A 89 -12.46 -24.16 -23.78
CA ILE A 89 -11.26 -23.37 -24.05
C ILE A 89 -10.77 -23.50 -25.49
N GLU A 90 -11.03 -24.64 -26.14
CA GLU A 90 -10.61 -24.85 -27.52
C GLU A 90 -11.45 -24.01 -28.48
N THR A 91 -12.77 -23.89 -28.24
CA THR A 91 -13.59 -22.93 -28.97
C THR A 91 -13.14 -21.49 -28.69
N ALA A 92 -12.87 -21.13 -27.44
CA ALA A 92 -12.43 -19.78 -27.09
C ALA A 92 -11.10 -19.40 -27.77
N VAL A 93 -10.11 -20.30 -27.76
CA VAL A 93 -8.81 -20.12 -28.41
C VAL A 93 -8.92 -20.08 -29.93
N SER A 94 -9.83 -20.83 -30.54
CA SER A 94 -10.06 -20.78 -31.99
C SER A 94 -10.54 -19.41 -32.50
N LEU A 95 -11.12 -18.59 -31.60
CA LEU A 95 -11.56 -17.23 -31.89
C LEU A 95 -10.43 -16.20 -31.76
N ILE A 96 -9.20 -16.59 -31.41
CA ILE A 96 -8.06 -15.68 -31.22
C ILE A 96 -7.21 -15.67 -32.49
N ALA A 97 -6.84 -14.47 -32.97
CA ALA A 97 -5.98 -14.33 -34.12
C ALA A 97 -4.50 -14.65 -33.77
N PRO A 98 -3.71 -15.22 -34.69
CA PRO A 98 -2.30 -15.54 -34.44
C PRO A 98 -1.42 -14.33 -34.04
N ASP A 99 -1.79 -13.13 -34.47
CA ASP A 99 -1.08 -11.87 -34.23
C ASP A 99 -1.77 -10.97 -33.17
N VAL A 100 -2.63 -11.56 -32.33
CA VAL A 100 -3.38 -10.82 -31.30
C VAL A 100 -2.47 -10.02 -30.36
N VAL A 101 -2.95 -8.85 -29.94
CA VAL A 101 -2.40 -8.09 -28.83
C VAL A 101 -3.44 -8.00 -27.72
N TYR A 102 -3.10 -8.49 -26.53
CA TYR A 102 -4.00 -8.53 -25.40
C TYR A 102 -3.45 -7.72 -24.22
N GLU A 103 -4.21 -6.74 -23.76
CA GLU A 103 -3.84 -5.82 -22.69
C GLU A 103 -4.78 -6.01 -21.49
N ASP A 104 -4.40 -6.90 -20.58
CA ASP A 104 -5.07 -7.02 -19.30
C ASP A 104 -4.42 -6.05 -18.31
N MET A 105 -5.15 -5.04 -17.85
CA MET A 105 -4.65 -3.99 -16.96
C MET A 105 -4.34 -4.48 -15.54
N VAL A 106 -4.59 -5.75 -15.23
CA VAL A 106 -4.04 -6.43 -14.05
C VAL A 106 -2.53 -6.64 -14.19
N TYR A 107 -2.05 -6.81 -15.42
CA TYR A 107 -0.63 -7.03 -15.74
C TYR A 107 0.02 -5.77 -16.33
N PRO A 108 1.31 -5.54 -16.07
CA PRO A 108 2.01 -4.35 -16.56
C PRO A 108 2.31 -4.38 -18.06
N GLU A 109 2.36 -5.56 -18.67
CA GLU A 109 2.76 -5.75 -20.06
C GLU A 109 1.67 -6.41 -20.89
N ALA A 110 1.54 -5.97 -22.14
CA ALA A 110 0.65 -6.58 -23.12
C ALA A 110 1.16 -7.96 -23.55
N LYS A 111 0.30 -8.96 -23.57
CA LYS A 111 0.61 -10.26 -24.19
C LYS A 111 0.45 -10.15 -25.71
N ARG A 112 1.39 -10.75 -26.45
CA ARG A 112 1.43 -10.67 -27.91
C ARG A 112 1.54 -12.06 -28.51
N GLY A 113 0.79 -12.29 -29.57
CA GLY A 113 0.76 -13.57 -30.30
C GLY A 113 -0.29 -14.53 -29.76
N GLY A 114 -0.88 -15.29 -30.68
CA GLY A 114 -1.98 -16.23 -30.42
C GLY A 114 -1.62 -17.26 -29.36
N ASP A 115 -0.41 -17.82 -29.40
CA ASP A 115 0.03 -18.85 -28.45
C ASP A 115 0.10 -18.32 -27.01
N ALA A 116 0.70 -17.14 -26.82
CA ALA A 116 0.86 -16.52 -25.51
C ALA A 116 -0.49 -16.11 -24.89
N VAL A 117 -1.40 -15.58 -25.71
CA VAL A 117 -2.75 -15.21 -25.26
C VAL A 117 -3.61 -16.45 -25.01
N SER A 118 -3.48 -17.50 -25.82
CA SER A 118 -4.19 -18.76 -25.61
C SER A 118 -3.74 -19.48 -24.34
N ALA A 119 -2.43 -19.50 -24.07
CA ALA A 119 -1.88 -20.03 -22.82
C ALA A 119 -2.41 -19.27 -21.60
N MET A 120 -2.49 -17.94 -21.69
CA MET A 120 -3.09 -17.11 -20.63
C MET A 120 -4.54 -17.51 -20.33
N PHE A 121 -5.37 -17.65 -21.36
CA PHE A 121 -6.78 -18.01 -21.15
C PHE A 121 -6.95 -19.43 -20.63
N ARG A 122 -6.10 -20.38 -21.03
CA ARG A 122 -6.08 -21.73 -20.44
C ARG A 122 -5.82 -21.68 -18.94
N GLU A 123 -4.77 -20.96 -18.53
CA GLU A 123 -4.42 -20.78 -17.12
C GLU A 123 -5.56 -20.09 -16.34
N GLN A 124 -6.16 -19.04 -16.91
CA GLN A 124 -7.28 -18.33 -16.27
C GLN A 124 -8.50 -19.23 -16.08
N VAL A 125 -8.86 -19.99 -17.11
CA VAL A 125 -9.97 -20.95 -17.03
C VAL A 125 -9.65 -22.02 -15.98
N ASP A 126 -8.48 -22.63 -15.98
CA ASP A 126 -8.11 -23.66 -15.01
C ASP A 126 -8.12 -23.15 -13.56
N ALA A 127 -7.78 -21.87 -13.34
CA ALA A 127 -7.75 -21.27 -12.01
C ALA A 127 -9.13 -20.78 -11.49
N MET A 128 -10.11 -20.55 -12.37
CA MET A 128 -11.41 -20.00 -11.98
C MET A 128 -12.35 -21.07 -11.39
N PRO A 129 -13.08 -20.77 -10.30
CA PRO A 129 -14.11 -21.68 -9.75
C PRO A 129 -15.16 -22.09 -10.79
N ASP A 130 -15.55 -23.37 -10.82
CA ASP A 130 -16.46 -23.96 -11.82
C ASP A 130 -17.85 -23.28 -11.90
N ASP A 131 -18.24 -22.58 -10.85
CA ASP A 131 -19.49 -21.85 -10.74
C ASP A 131 -19.36 -20.36 -11.06
N LEU A 132 -18.15 -19.83 -11.27
CA LEU A 132 -17.94 -18.45 -11.68
C LEU A 132 -18.27 -18.26 -13.17
N VAL A 133 -19.09 -17.25 -13.47
CA VAL A 133 -19.51 -16.88 -14.82
C VAL A 133 -19.32 -15.38 -15.07
N PHE A 134 -18.92 -15.03 -16.28
CA PHE A 134 -18.91 -13.66 -16.78
C PHE A 134 -20.25 -13.30 -17.40
N VAL A 135 -20.88 -12.25 -16.88
CA VAL A 135 -22.14 -11.71 -17.38
C VAL A 135 -21.86 -10.41 -18.12
N ILE A 136 -22.20 -10.37 -19.41
CA ILE A 136 -22.12 -9.14 -20.22
C ILE A 136 -23.34 -8.28 -19.86
N ASP A 137 -23.08 -7.09 -19.33
CA ASP A 137 -24.11 -6.11 -18.97
C ASP A 137 -24.58 -5.35 -20.22
N GLU A 138 -23.64 -4.73 -20.92
CA GLU A 138 -23.88 -3.98 -22.15
C GLU A 138 -22.74 -4.23 -23.13
N ILE A 139 -23.03 -4.22 -24.44
CA ILE A 139 -22.04 -4.34 -25.50
C ILE A 139 -22.42 -3.48 -26.70
N THR A 140 -21.44 -2.75 -27.23
CA THR A 140 -21.61 -1.87 -28.39
C THR A 140 -21.28 -2.61 -29.70
N GLY A 141 -21.73 -2.07 -30.83
CA GLY A 141 -21.30 -2.54 -32.15
C GLY A 141 -22.09 -3.72 -32.70
N ASP A 142 -23.35 -3.48 -33.09
CA ASP A 142 -24.13 -4.46 -33.86
C ASP A 142 -23.57 -4.66 -35.29
N GLN A 143 -22.76 -3.71 -35.76
CA GLN A 143 -22.05 -3.73 -37.03
C GLN A 143 -20.63 -3.18 -36.84
N GLY A 144 -19.66 -3.76 -37.53
CA GLY A 144 -18.25 -3.32 -37.48
C GLY A 144 -17.31 -4.34 -36.86
N ASP A 145 -16.03 -3.97 -36.88
CA ASP A 145 -14.89 -4.79 -36.47
C ASP A 145 -14.43 -4.52 -35.03
N SER A 146 -15.12 -3.65 -34.28
CA SER A 146 -14.79 -3.34 -32.90
C SER A 146 -16.03 -3.26 -32.00
N CYS A 147 -15.85 -3.58 -30.72
CA CYS A 147 -16.88 -3.45 -29.70
C CYS A 147 -16.26 -3.11 -28.34
N GLY A 148 -17.02 -2.39 -27.52
CA GLY A 148 -16.77 -2.23 -26.10
C GLY A 148 -17.88 -2.87 -25.30
N LEU A 149 -17.56 -3.48 -24.17
CA LEU A 149 -18.54 -4.09 -23.28
C LEU A 149 -18.27 -3.77 -21.82
N THR A 150 -19.34 -3.74 -21.04
CA THR A 150 -19.30 -3.82 -19.58
C THR A 150 -19.70 -5.21 -19.16
N TRP A 151 -19.07 -5.71 -18.10
CA TRP A 151 -19.36 -7.02 -17.58
C TRP A 151 -19.19 -7.04 -16.07
N HIS A 152 -19.77 -8.06 -15.45
CA HIS A 152 -19.49 -8.43 -14.08
C HIS A 152 -19.38 -9.95 -13.97
N VAL A 153 -18.77 -10.43 -12.90
CA VAL A 153 -18.73 -11.86 -12.57
C VAL A 153 -19.70 -12.18 -11.44
N GLU A 154 -20.35 -13.33 -11.59
CA GLU A 154 -21.28 -13.90 -10.60
C GLU A 154 -20.94 -15.37 -10.40
N LEU A 155 -21.35 -15.94 -9.26
CA LEU A 155 -21.43 -17.39 -9.12
C LEU A 155 -22.80 -17.88 -9.63
N LYS A 156 -22.86 -19.13 -10.10
CA LYS A 156 -24.10 -19.80 -10.51
C LYS A 156 -25.17 -19.62 -9.43
N GLY A 157 -26.37 -19.24 -9.86
CA GLY A 157 -27.46 -18.84 -8.96
C GLY A 157 -27.57 -17.33 -8.74
N GLY A 158 -26.76 -16.51 -9.43
CA GLY A 158 -26.88 -15.04 -9.42
C GLY A 158 -26.27 -14.39 -8.18
N ILE A 159 -25.25 -15.03 -7.59
CA ILE A 159 -24.56 -14.48 -6.41
C ILE A 159 -23.46 -13.53 -6.91
N PRO A 160 -23.54 -12.22 -6.64
CA PRO A 160 -22.58 -11.26 -7.17
C PRO A 160 -21.21 -11.47 -6.53
N PHE A 161 -20.16 -11.50 -7.35
CA PHE A 161 -18.78 -11.63 -6.85
C PHE A 161 -18.23 -10.24 -6.45
N PRO A 162 -17.62 -10.09 -5.27
CA PRO A 162 -17.11 -8.80 -4.81
C PRO A 162 -15.96 -8.32 -5.70
N PHE A 163 -15.98 -7.03 -6.07
CA PHE A 163 -14.99 -6.41 -6.97
C PHE A 163 -14.91 -7.07 -8.35
N GLY A 164 -15.99 -7.72 -8.76
CA GLY A 164 -16.07 -8.53 -9.97
C GLY A 164 -16.50 -7.79 -11.22
N ARG A 165 -16.48 -6.45 -11.24
CA ARG A 165 -16.94 -5.65 -12.39
C ARG A 165 -15.77 -5.32 -13.31
N GLY A 166 -16.06 -5.11 -14.58
CA GLY A 166 -15.07 -4.67 -15.54
C GLY A 166 -15.67 -4.05 -16.80
N CYS A 167 -14.78 -3.54 -17.63
CA CYS A 167 -15.10 -3.23 -19.01
C CYS A 167 -13.97 -3.69 -19.92
N SER A 168 -14.33 -4.02 -21.15
CA SER A 168 -13.40 -4.54 -22.13
C SER A 168 -13.60 -3.88 -23.49
N PHE A 169 -12.54 -3.83 -24.28
CA PHE A 169 -12.53 -3.32 -25.64
C PHE A 169 -11.89 -4.35 -26.56
N TYR A 170 -12.59 -4.70 -27.64
CA TYR A 170 -12.15 -5.72 -28.57
C TYR A 170 -12.17 -5.21 -30.01
N ARG A 171 -11.27 -5.76 -30.82
CA ARG A 171 -11.28 -5.65 -32.29
C ARG A 171 -11.08 -7.02 -32.91
N VAL A 172 -11.78 -7.28 -34.01
CA VAL A 172 -11.73 -8.54 -34.75
C VAL A 172 -11.22 -8.34 -36.18
N ASP A 173 -10.69 -9.40 -36.77
CA ASP A 173 -10.36 -9.46 -38.20
C ASP A 173 -11.61 -9.74 -39.06
N PRO A 174 -11.51 -9.70 -40.41
CA PRO A 174 -12.63 -10.02 -41.29
C PRO A 174 -13.19 -11.45 -41.16
N GLN A 175 -12.45 -12.37 -40.53
CA GLN A 175 -12.87 -13.73 -40.23
C GLN A 175 -13.57 -13.82 -38.86
N GLY A 176 -13.67 -12.72 -38.13
CA GLY A 176 -14.30 -12.64 -36.81
C GLY A 176 -13.39 -13.08 -35.66
N ARG A 177 -12.07 -13.25 -35.89
CA ARG A 177 -11.11 -13.59 -34.83
C ARG A 177 -10.62 -12.34 -34.12
N ILE A 178 -10.43 -12.43 -32.80
CA ILE A 178 -9.96 -11.34 -31.94
C ILE A 178 -8.50 -11.04 -32.26
N VAL A 179 -8.24 -9.84 -32.80
CA VAL A 179 -6.89 -9.30 -33.05
C VAL A 179 -6.43 -8.34 -31.96
N TYR A 180 -7.36 -7.84 -31.15
CA TYR A 180 -7.03 -7.00 -29.99
C TYR A 180 -8.08 -7.16 -28.90
N GLY A 181 -7.61 -7.25 -27.66
CA GLY A 181 -8.43 -7.21 -26.45
C GLY A 181 -7.77 -6.32 -25.41
N ARG A 182 -8.57 -5.51 -24.71
CA ARG A 182 -8.13 -4.78 -23.52
C ARG A 182 -9.15 -4.94 -22.42
N ASP A 183 -8.70 -5.40 -21.26
CA ASP A 183 -9.53 -5.65 -20.09
C ASP A 183 -9.17 -4.69 -18.95
N ILE A 184 -10.21 -4.05 -18.39
CA ILE A 184 -10.11 -3.12 -17.26
C ILE A 184 -10.99 -3.66 -16.15
N VAL A 185 -10.34 -4.21 -15.11
CA VAL A 185 -11.02 -4.81 -13.95
C VAL A 185 -11.16 -3.79 -12.83
N GLU A 186 -12.27 -3.85 -12.10
CA GLU A 186 -12.49 -3.05 -10.91
C GLU A 186 -11.35 -3.24 -9.90
N PRO A 187 -10.68 -2.15 -9.44
CA PRO A 187 -9.61 -2.28 -8.48
C PRO A 187 -10.14 -2.75 -7.12
N THR A 188 -9.45 -3.71 -6.51
CA THR A 188 -9.79 -4.24 -5.17
C THR A 188 -9.68 -3.18 -4.08
N SER A 189 -8.92 -2.11 -4.32
CA SER A 189 -8.86 -0.92 -3.48
C SER A 189 -9.67 0.22 -4.11
N LYS A 190 -10.68 0.74 -3.38
CA LYS A 190 -11.50 1.91 -3.78
C LYS A 190 -11.11 3.15 -2.98
N PRO A 191 -10.03 3.85 -3.34
CA PRO A 191 -9.54 5.02 -2.59
C PRO A 191 -10.48 6.25 -2.56
N GLY A 192 -11.59 6.25 -3.31
CA GLY A 192 -12.61 7.30 -3.22
C GLY A 192 -12.04 8.71 -3.43
N ALA A 193 -12.50 9.68 -2.63
CA ALA A 193 -12.06 11.09 -2.73
C ALA A 193 -10.56 11.30 -2.46
N SER A 194 -9.88 10.35 -1.79
CA SER A 194 -8.45 10.46 -1.48
C SER A 194 -7.55 10.38 -2.71
N THR A 195 -7.98 9.71 -3.78
CA THR A 195 -7.26 9.68 -5.07
C THR A 195 -7.15 11.05 -5.70
N LEU A 196 -8.20 11.88 -5.58
CA LEU A 196 -8.20 13.23 -6.15
C LEU A 196 -7.25 14.16 -5.38
N TRP A 197 -7.16 14.01 -4.06
CA TRP A 197 -6.16 14.71 -3.27
C TRP A 197 -4.74 14.25 -3.63
N LEU A 198 -4.52 12.94 -3.73
CA LEU A 198 -3.23 12.36 -4.09
C LEU A 198 -2.80 12.82 -5.50
N LEU A 199 -3.71 12.81 -6.47
CA LEU A 199 -3.45 13.30 -7.81
C LEU A 199 -3.07 14.78 -7.81
N ARG A 200 -3.79 15.63 -7.05
CA ARG A 200 -3.43 17.06 -6.91
C ARG A 200 -2.05 17.25 -6.29
N ALA A 201 -1.72 16.47 -5.26
CA ALA A 201 -0.41 16.52 -4.61
C ALA A 201 0.72 16.05 -5.56
N LEU A 202 0.47 15.02 -6.38
CA LEU A 202 1.44 14.47 -7.33
C LEU A 202 1.53 15.27 -8.63
N THR A 203 0.52 16.05 -9.01
CA THR A 203 0.50 16.85 -10.25
C THR A 203 1.74 17.75 -10.45
N PRO A 204 2.21 18.55 -9.47
CA PRO A 204 3.43 19.35 -9.64
C PRO A 204 4.68 18.48 -9.84
N ILE A 205 4.72 17.31 -9.20
CA ILE A 205 5.82 16.34 -9.29
C ILE A 205 5.84 15.70 -10.68
N VAL A 206 4.70 15.22 -11.18
CA VAL A 206 4.57 14.65 -12.52
C VAL A 206 4.94 15.69 -13.60
N ARG A 207 4.54 16.95 -13.43
CA ARG A 207 4.92 18.05 -14.34
C ARG A 207 6.43 18.33 -14.32
N ALA A 208 7.08 18.22 -13.17
CA ALA A 208 8.52 18.40 -13.05
C ALA A 208 9.33 17.24 -13.68
N ILE A 209 8.77 16.03 -13.69
CA ILE A 209 9.43 14.81 -14.22
C ILE A 209 9.24 14.68 -15.75
N GLY A 210 8.23 15.33 -16.33
CA GLY A 210 8.01 15.33 -17.78
C GLY A 210 7.64 13.95 -18.35
N PRO A 211 7.77 13.75 -19.68
CA PRO A 211 7.32 12.53 -20.38
C PRO A 211 7.97 11.23 -19.90
N ALA A 212 9.05 11.30 -19.12
CA ALA A 212 9.71 10.13 -18.54
C ALA A 212 8.82 9.37 -17.53
N ALA A 213 7.79 10.01 -16.95
CA ALA A 213 6.81 9.37 -16.08
C ALA A 213 5.82 8.45 -16.83
N ALA A 214 5.77 8.52 -18.17
CA ALA A 214 4.79 7.82 -18.99
C ALA A 214 5.24 6.42 -19.47
N LYS A 215 6.37 5.88 -18.98
CA LYS A 215 6.75 4.49 -19.27
C LYS A 215 5.89 3.53 -18.43
N PRO A 216 4.99 2.73 -19.04
CA PRO A 216 4.24 1.71 -18.32
C PRO A 216 5.22 0.64 -17.83
N GLY A 217 5.13 0.26 -16.55
CA GLY A 217 5.97 -0.79 -15.94
C GLY A 217 6.85 -0.32 -14.78
N ALA A 218 7.13 0.98 -14.65
CA ALA A 218 7.79 1.53 -13.47
C ALA A 218 6.73 2.02 -12.47
N ALA A 219 6.42 1.23 -11.45
CA ALA A 219 5.88 1.81 -10.21
C ALA A 219 6.97 2.71 -9.64
N ALA A 220 7.04 3.95 -10.12
CA ALA A 220 8.08 4.89 -9.72
C ALA A 220 8.12 4.96 -8.19
N PRO A 221 9.30 4.96 -7.55
CA PRO A 221 9.43 4.94 -6.08
C PRO A 221 8.88 6.23 -5.39
N LEU A 222 8.32 7.16 -6.17
CA LEU A 222 7.76 8.44 -5.77
C LEU A 222 6.75 8.35 -4.60
N PRO A 223 5.82 7.37 -4.52
CA PRO A 223 4.93 7.25 -3.38
C PRO A 223 5.66 6.94 -2.07
N LEU A 224 6.66 6.03 -2.08
CA LEU A 224 7.41 5.68 -0.88
C LEU A 224 8.38 6.79 -0.46
N TRP A 225 8.99 7.51 -1.39
CA TRP A 225 9.76 8.71 -1.06
C TRP A 225 8.87 9.83 -0.49
N GLY A 226 7.63 9.95 -0.97
CA GLY A 226 6.62 10.84 -0.38
C GLY A 226 6.24 10.41 1.04
N VAL A 227 6.01 9.11 1.27
CA VAL A 227 5.78 8.55 2.62
C VAL A 227 6.98 8.81 3.53
N TYR A 228 8.20 8.61 3.04
CA TYR A 228 9.43 8.90 3.76
C TYR A 228 9.53 10.37 4.17
N ALA A 229 9.32 11.29 3.22
CA ALA A 229 9.37 12.73 3.50
C ALA A 229 8.27 13.15 4.50
N ALA A 230 7.07 12.60 4.37
CA ALA A 230 5.97 12.86 5.30
C ALA A 230 6.25 12.31 6.70
N TYR A 231 6.74 11.07 6.80
CA TYR A 231 7.17 10.46 8.06
C TYR A 231 8.28 11.28 8.71
N TRP A 232 9.32 11.62 7.96
CA TRP A 232 10.48 12.35 8.47
C TRP A 232 10.09 13.75 8.93
N TRP A 233 9.28 14.46 8.14
CA TRP A 233 8.70 15.73 8.55
C TRP A 233 7.87 15.60 9.82
N PHE A 234 6.94 14.65 9.87
CA PHE A 234 5.99 14.52 10.98
C PHE A 234 6.66 14.06 12.28
N VAL A 235 7.50 13.04 12.23
CA VAL A 235 8.15 12.46 13.41
C VAL A 235 9.35 13.29 13.86
N MET A 236 10.23 13.72 12.94
CA MET A 236 11.49 14.36 13.36
C MET A 236 11.38 15.88 13.52
N LEU A 237 10.66 16.56 12.62
CA LEU A 237 10.73 18.03 12.52
C LEU A 237 9.47 18.76 13.01
N SER A 238 8.31 18.13 12.89
CA SER A 238 7.03 18.76 13.20
C SER A 238 6.78 18.75 14.71
N PRO A 239 6.21 19.84 15.27
CA PRO A 239 5.72 19.85 16.65
C PRO A 239 4.38 19.10 16.81
N ALA A 240 3.79 18.58 15.72
CA ALA A 240 2.46 17.96 15.74
C ALA A 240 2.44 16.55 16.34
N ALA A 241 3.56 15.84 16.26
CA ALA A 241 3.66 14.50 16.83
C ALA A 241 4.01 14.60 18.35
N PRO A 242 3.76 13.57 19.17
CA PRO A 242 4.05 13.58 20.61
C PRO A 242 5.48 13.95 21.00
N GLY A 243 5.67 14.78 22.02
CA GLY A 243 6.98 15.19 22.51
C GLY A 243 7.71 16.23 21.65
N ASN A 244 8.92 16.58 22.05
CA ASN A 244 9.69 17.63 21.39
C ASN A 244 10.24 17.15 20.03
N PRO A 245 10.28 18.00 18.99
CA PRO A 245 10.97 17.67 17.75
C PRO A 245 12.48 17.52 17.97
N VAL A 246 13.20 16.95 16.99
CA VAL A 246 14.63 16.60 17.13
C VAL A 246 15.51 17.79 17.52
N PHE A 247 15.22 18.99 17.01
CA PHE A 247 15.98 20.21 17.29
C PHE A 247 15.68 20.83 18.66
N ALA A 248 14.65 20.35 19.36
CA ALA A 248 14.24 20.79 20.69
C ALA A 248 14.26 19.65 21.71
N THR A 249 14.92 18.54 21.38
CA THR A 249 15.06 17.39 22.27
C THR A 249 15.92 17.77 23.47
N SER A 250 15.48 17.43 24.67
CA SER A 250 16.19 17.82 25.89
C SER A 250 17.43 16.93 26.12
N PRO A 251 18.46 17.42 26.83
CA PRO A 251 19.63 16.62 27.16
C PRO A 251 19.29 15.33 27.91
N GLU A 252 18.26 15.35 28.77
CA GLU A 252 17.82 14.20 29.56
C GLU A 252 17.23 13.09 28.67
N THR A 253 16.48 13.46 27.63
CA THR A 253 16.00 12.49 26.62
C THR A 253 17.17 11.87 25.86
N LEU A 254 18.17 12.66 25.46
CA LEU A 254 19.37 12.15 24.78
C LEU A 254 20.19 11.21 25.67
N GLU A 255 20.30 11.54 26.96
CA GLU A 255 20.96 10.71 27.97
C GLU A 255 20.22 9.38 28.16
N THR A 256 18.89 9.40 28.20
CA THR A 256 18.06 8.19 28.29
C THR A 256 18.31 7.26 27.11
N VAL A 257 18.29 7.78 25.88
CA VAL A 257 18.59 7.00 24.66
C VAL A 257 20.01 6.43 24.69
N PHE A 258 20.97 7.20 25.19
CA PHE A 258 22.34 6.72 25.36
C PHE A 258 22.43 5.58 26.39
N HIS A 259 21.73 5.68 27.53
CA HIS A 259 21.67 4.63 28.55
C HIS A 259 21.03 3.35 28.01
N GLU A 260 19.93 3.47 27.27
CA GLU A 260 19.30 2.33 26.58
C GLU A 260 20.27 1.66 25.60
N SER A 261 21.06 2.46 24.89
CA SER A 261 22.08 1.96 23.96
C SER A 261 23.21 1.21 24.67
N LEU A 262 23.57 1.59 25.90
CA LEU A 262 24.52 0.82 26.72
C LEU A 262 23.93 -0.54 27.11
N ASN A 263 22.61 -0.63 27.30
CA ASN A 263 21.91 -1.86 27.67
C ASN A 263 21.42 -2.66 26.45
N PHE A 264 22.03 -2.46 25.29
CA PHE A 264 21.70 -3.18 24.06
C PHE A 264 21.81 -4.71 24.25
N GLY A 265 20.81 -5.43 23.77
CA GLY A 265 20.65 -6.88 23.91
C GLY A 265 20.46 -7.35 25.36
N PHE A 266 20.24 -6.45 26.32
CA PHE A 266 20.31 -6.70 27.77
C PHE A 266 21.66 -7.28 28.24
N VAL A 267 22.72 -7.18 27.42
CA VAL A 267 24.02 -7.81 27.71
C VAL A 267 24.59 -7.30 29.02
N ASN A 268 24.64 -5.98 29.21
CA ASN A 268 25.18 -5.37 30.42
C ASN A 268 24.36 -5.70 31.68
N PRO A 269 23.02 -5.56 31.68
CA PRO A 269 22.21 -6.01 32.81
C PRO A 269 22.43 -7.48 33.18
N PHE A 270 22.52 -8.39 32.20
CA PHE A 270 22.78 -9.80 32.46
C PHE A 270 24.19 -10.06 33.00
N LEU A 271 25.21 -9.42 32.45
CA LEU A 271 26.59 -9.54 32.94
C LEU A 271 26.71 -9.02 34.37
N HIS A 272 26.02 -7.92 34.70
CA HIS A 272 26.00 -7.36 36.04
C HIS A 272 25.41 -8.34 37.07
N VAL A 273 24.34 -9.07 36.71
CA VAL A 273 23.80 -10.16 37.56
C VAL A 273 24.82 -11.28 37.79
N LEU A 274 25.72 -11.52 36.83
CA LEU A 274 26.82 -12.49 36.94
C LEU A 274 28.06 -11.92 37.65
N GLY A 275 28.03 -10.66 38.11
CA GLY A 275 29.16 -9.98 38.74
C GLY A 275 30.25 -9.53 37.78
N ILE A 276 29.96 -9.45 36.47
CA ILE A 276 30.89 -9.02 35.42
C ILE A 276 30.48 -7.62 34.94
N THR A 277 31.38 -6.64 35.05
CA THR A 277 31.13 -5.27 34.58
C THR A 277 32.17 -4.87 33.53
N LEU A 278 31.82 -5.02 32.24
CA LEU A 278 32.66 -4.57 31.12
C LEU A 278 32.40 -3.09 30.77
N VAL A 279 31.13 -2.70 30.84
CA VAL A 279 30.60 -1.36 30.59
C VAL A 279 29.58 -1.08 31.70
N PRO A 280 29.39 0.18 32.14
CA PRO A 280 28.40 0.50 33.16
C PRO A 280 26.98 0.04 32.77
N ASP A 281 26.32 -0.71 33.66
CA ASP A 281 24.87 -0.94 33.62
C ASP A 281 24.20 0.30 34.22
N ILE A 282 23.82 1.25 33.36
CA ILE A 282 23.09 2.44 33.77
C ILE A 282 21.59 2.12 33.67
N PRO A 283 20.84 2.10 34.79
CA PRO A 283 19.44 1.71 34.76
C PRO A 283 18.59 2.72 33.98
N ALA A 284 17.86 2.24 32.98
CA ALA A 284 16.76 2.97 32.35
C ALA A 284 15.41 2.32 32.73
N HIS A 285 14.30 3.00 32.39
CA HIS A 285 12.97 2.49 32.72
C HIS A 285 12.72 1.17 31.93
N PRO A 286 12.25 0.09 32.57
CA PRO A 286 12.15 -1.22 31.92
C PRO A 286 11.26 -1.26 30.68
N THR A 287 10.23 -0.40 30.61
CA THR A 287 9.34 -0.32 29.43
C THR A 287 10.07 0.22 28.20
N SER A 288 10.96 1.17 28.40
CA SER A 288 11.74 1.84 27.36
C SER A 288 12.89 0.94 26.89
N GLU A 289 13.62 0.34 27.83
CA GLU A 289 14.65 -0.68 27.53
C GLU A 289 14.05 -1.87 26.77
N ALA A 290 12.84 -2.31 27.15
CA ALA A 290 12.13 -3.37 26.46
C ALA A 290 11.75 -2.99 25.04
N LEU A 291 11.18 -1.79 24.83
CA LEU A 291 10.77 -1.32 23.51
C LEU A 291 11.98 -1.17 22.57
N PHE A 292 13.06 -0.55 23.05
CA PHE A 292 14.32 -0.40 22.33
C PHE A 292 14.88 -1.76 21.89
N ASN A 293 15.03 -2.70 22.82
CA ASN A 293 15.59 -4.01 22.51
C ASN A 293 14.64 -4.86 21.65
N PHE A 294 13.33 -4.67 21.75
CA PHE A 294 12.36 -5.33 20.87
C PHE A 294 12.48 -4.80 19.43
N ALA A 295 12.65 -3.50 19.25
CA ALA A 295 12.94 -2.91 17.93
C ALA A 295 14.26 -3.40 17.36
N ALA A 296 15.31 -3.51 18.18
CA ALA A 296 16.59 -4.10 17.78
C ALA A 296 16.45 -5.58 17.40
N ALA A 297 15.67 -6.37 18.14
CA ALA A 297 15.41 -7.78 17.83
C ALA A 297 14.73 -7.93 16.47
N TRP A 298 13.73 -7.09 16.19
CA TRP A 298 13.05 -7.08 14.89
C TRP A 298 13.99 -6.61 13.77
N GLY A 299 14.73 -5.52 14.01
CA GLY A 299 15.73 -4.99 13.08
C GLY A 299 16.77 -6.04 12.70
N ALA A 300 17.24 -6.83 13.67
CA ALA A 300 18.20 -7.90 13.43
C ALA A 300 17.64 -8.95 12.45
N MET A 301 16.39 -9.38 12.65
CA MET A 301 15.72 -10.34 11.76
C MET A 301 15.56 -9.83 10.31
N LEU A 302 15.61 -8.53 10.06
CA LEU A 302 15.53 -7.97 8.71
C LEU A 302 16.77 -8.27 7.87
N LEU A 303 17.96 -8.49 8.46
CA LEU A 303 19.20 -8.69 7.70
C LEU A 303 19.11 -9.84 6.67
N PRO A 304 18.82 -11.10 7.06
CA PRO A 304 18.73 -12.19 6.10
C PRO A 304 17.66 -11.95 5.03
N VAL A 305 16.57 -11.26 5.39
CA VAL A 305 15.48 -10.93 4.46
C VAL A 305 15.92 -9.89 3.43
N MET A 306 16.64 -8.84 3.86
CA MET A 306 17.19 -7.81 2.99
C MET A 306 18.25 -8.38 2.04
N LEU A 307 19.13 -9.24 2.55
CA LEU A 307 20.15 -9.93 1.74
C LEU A 307 19.50 -10.80 0.65
N ALA A 308 18.48 -11.57 1.00
CA ALA A 308 17.74 -12.44 0.07
C ALA A 308 16.81 -11.68 -0.90
N ASP A 309 16.54 -10.40 -0.68
CA ASP A 309 15.57 -9.64 -1.49
C ASP A 309 16.10 -9.34 -2.90
N LYS A 310 15.71 -10.18 -3.86
CA LYS A 310 16.04 -10.05 -5.29
C LYS A 310 15.40 -8.83 -5.94
N ARG A 311 14.38 -8.20 -5.34
CA ARG A 311 13.74 -7.01 -5.94
C ARG A 311 14.60 -5.76 -5.83
N CYS A 312 15.39 -5.65 -4.77
CA CYS A 312 16.28 -4.53 -4.55
C CYS A 312 17.48 -4.56 -5.52
N PRO A 313 17.81 -3.45 -6.21
CA PRO A 313 18.98 -3.39 -7.08
C PRO A 313 20.28 -3.73 -6.34
N LYS A 314 21.22 -4.40 -7.03
CA LYS A 314 22.48 -4.85 -6.43
C LYS A 314 23.38 -3.72 -5.94
N ALA A 315 23.35 -2.57 -6.61
CA ALA A 315 24.10 -1.38 -6.22
C ALA A 315 23.68 -0.80 -4.85
N VAL A 316 22.50 -1.19 -4.34
CA VAL A 316 22.03 -0.74 -3.03
C VAL A 316 22.85 -1.42 -1.93
N ASN A 317 23.48 -0.61 -1.08
CA ASN A 317 24.19 -1.10 0.11
C ASN A 317 23.20 -1.59 1.19
N LYS A 318 22.70 -2.81 1.03
CA LYS A 318 21.72 -3.45 1.93
C LYS A 318 22.24 -3.55 3.36
N VAL A 319 23.51 -3.93 3.55
CA VAL A 319 24.12 -4.05 4.88
C VAL A 319 24.24 -2.68 5.54
N GLY A 320 24.67 -1.65 4.81
CA GLY A 320 24.74 -0.29 5.33
C GLY A 320 23.37 0.26 5.73
N LEU A 321 22.34 0.04 4.89
CA LEU A 321 20.97 0.42 5.23
C LEU A 321 20.44 -0.36 6.44
N TRP A 322 20.71 -1.66 6.52
CA TRP A 322 20.36 -2.49 7.67
C TRP A 322 21.05 -2.02 8.96
N THR A 323 22.35 -1.71 8.90
CA THR A 323 23.09 -1.15 10.05
C THR A 323 22.46 0.17 10.47
N GLY A 324 22.10 1.05 9.52
CA GLY A 324 21.34 2.26 9.81
C GLY A 324 19.99 1.97 10.45
N THR A 325 19.28 0.93 10.00
CA THR A 325 18.01 0.46 10.57
C THR A 325 18.15 -0.08 11.99
N MET A 326 19.29 -0.67 12.36
CA MET A 326 19.53 -1.12 13.74
C MET A 326 19.60 0.02 14.76
N PHE A 327 20.05 1.21 14.34
CA PHE A 327 20.23 2.36 15.25
C PHE A 327 19.18 3.47 15.05
N LEU A 328 18.69 3.64 13.82
CA LEU A 328 17.80 4.73 13.40
C LEU A 328 16.61 4.19 12.56
N THR A 329 16.30 2.90 12.71
CA THR A 329 15.03 2.26 12.29
C THR A 329 14.55 2.71 10.91
N ASN A 330 13.49 3.52 10.84
CA ASN A 330 12.84 3.94 9.60
C ASN A 330 13.49 5.09 8.88
N LEU A 331 14.47 5.76 9.49
CA LEU A 331 15.33 6.69 8.77
C LEU A 331 16.07 5.98 7.64
N PHE A 332 16.37 4.68 7.79
CA PHE A 332 17.05 3.88 6.78
C PHE A 332 16.18 2.78 6.18
N PHE A 333 15.21 2.26 6.93
CA PHE A 333 14.38 1.16 6.43
C PHE A 333 13.39 1.61 5.35
N THR A 334 12.78 2.78 5.49
CA THR A 334 11.88 3.31 4.45
C THR A 334 12.64 3.66 3.17
N PRO A 335 13.83 4.30 3.21
CA PRO A 335 14.68 4.44 2.03
C PRO A 335 15.05 3.13 1.36
N TYR A 336 15.35 2.08 2.13
CA TYR A 336 15.53 0.74 1.57
C TYR A 336 14.28 0.27 0.82
N MET A 337 13.09 0.40 1.42
CA MET A 337 11.83 0.03 0.77
C MET A 337 11.55 0.85 -0.50
N ALA A 338 11.92 2.12 -0.52
CA ALA A 338 11.80 2.97 -1.71
C ALA A 338 12.78 2.55 -2.82
N GLN A 339 14.04 2.33 -2.48
CA GLN A 339 15.08 1.88 -3.43
C GLN A 339 14.80 0.47 -3.95
N ARG A 340 14.13 -0.37 -3.17
CA ARG A 340 13.66 -1.70 -3.60
C ARG A 340 12.71 -1.66 -4.80
N LEU A 341 11.99 -0.55 -4.99
CA LEU A 341 11.06 -0.36 -6.12
C LEU A 341 11.69 0.42 -7.29
N ALA A 342 12.96 0.82 -7.17
CA ALA A 342 13.64 1.49 -8.27
C ALA A 342 13.79 0.55 -9.48
N PRO A 343 13.73 1.08 -10.71
CA PRO A 343 14.01 0.30 -11.91
C PRO A 343 15.35 -0.43 -11.78
N LYS A 344 15.37 -1.71 -12.12
CA LYS A 344 16.62 -2.47 -12.18
C LYS A 344 17.33 -2.11 -13.48
N GLU A 345 18.64 -1.90 -13.39
CA GLU A 345 19.51 -2.01 -14.55
C GLU A 345 19.69 -3.50 -14.85
N ASP A 346 19.78 -3.86 -16.13
CA ASP A 346 19.99 -5.24 -16.61
C ASP A 346 21.39 -5.71 -16.19
N ASP A 347 21.52 -6.14 -14.94
CA ASP A 347 22.76 -6.66 -14.37
C ASP A 347 22.60 -8.16 -14.13
N GLU A 348 23.17 -8.97 -15.04
CA GLU A 348 22.99 -10.43 -15.18
C GLU A 348 23.64 -11.28 -14.08
N GLY A 349 24.04 -10.71 -12.95
CA GLY A 349 24.60 -11.50 -11.86
C GLY A 349 23.51 -12.13 -10.98
N GLU A 350 23.68 -13.39 -10.59
CA GLU A 350 22.93 -13.96 -9.47
C GLU A 350 23.41 -13.33 -8.15
N THR A 351 22.52 -13.16 -7.16
CA THR A 351 22.90 -12.77 -5.80
C THR A 351 22.92 -14.05 -4.97
N GLU A 352 24.06 -14.38 -4.38
CA GLU A 352 24.14 -15.55 -3.51
C GLU A 352 23.15 -15.42 -2.34
N PRO A 353 22.35 -16.46 -2.05
CA PRO A 353 21.44 -16.44 -0.93
C PRO A 353 22.22 -16.45 0.40
N PRO A 354 21.68 -15.83 1.47
CA PRO A 354 22.30 -15.91 2.78
C PRO A 354 22.35 -17.37 3.26
N SER A 355 23.41 -17.71 4.00
CA SER A 355 23.57 -19.06 4.53
C SER A 355 22.41 -19.43 5.46
N GLY A 356 21.92 -20.67 5.38
CA GLY A 356 20.83 -21.14 6.24
C GLY A 356 21.13 -21.03 7.75
N ALA A 357 22.40 -21.10 8.13
CA ALA A 357 22.85 -20.87 9.50
C ALA A 357 22.63 -19.41 9.94
N LEU A 358 22.97 -18.43 9.09
CA LEU A 358 22.68 -17.01 9.35
C LEU A 358 21.17 -16.79 9.48
N VAL A 359 20.38 -17.32 8.55
CA VAL A 359 18.92 -17.17 8.52
C VAL A 359 18.29 -17.66 9.83
N ARG A 360 18.58 -18.91 10.20
CA ARG A 360 18.04 -19.52 11.43
C ARG A 360 18.61 -18.86 12.69
N GLY A 361 19.89 -18.48 12.66
CA GLY A 361 20.56 -17.80 13.77
C GLY A 361 19.94 -16.44 14.07
N MET A 362 19.70 -15.62 13.05
CA MET A 362 19.04 -14.31 13.22
C MET A 362 17.57 -14.47 13.65
N GLY A 363 16.86 -15.48 13.13
CA GLY A 363 15.51 -15.82 13.57
C GLY A 363 15.45 -16.23 15.05
N ALA A 364 16.36 -17.10 15.50
CA ALA A 364 16.46 -17.53 16.88
C ALA A 364 16.86 -16.38 17.81
N PHE A 365 17.87 -15.60 17.43
CA PHE A 365 18.30 -14.42 18.15
C PHE A 365 17.15 -13.42 18.33
N GLY A 366 16.46 -13.07 17.23
CA GLY A 366 15.31 -12.16 17.28
C GLY A 366 14.19 -12.71 18.16
N ALA A 367 13.82 -13.98 18.01
CA ALA A 367 12.77 -14.61 18.82
C ALA A 367 13.08 -14.56 20.32
N VAL A 368 14.29 -14.95 20.72
CA VAL A 368 14.72 -14.95 22.12
C VAL A 368 14.78 -13.53 22.65
N LEU A 369 15.44 -12.62 21.95
CA LEU A 369 15.59 -11.24 22.42
C LEU A 369 14.24 -10.53 22.53
N GLY A 370 13.33 -10.72 21.58
CA GLY A 370 11.98 -10.16 21.68
C GLY A 370 11.15 -10.75 22.81
N ALA A 371 11.25 -12.06 23.06
CA ALA A 371 10.60 -12.68 24.22
C ALA A 371 11.16 -12.14 25.55
N VAL A 372 12.48 -11.98 25.63
CA VAL A 372 13.15 -11.34 26.78
C VAL A 372 12.69 -9.90 26.93
N SER A 373 12.58 -9.12 25.85
CA SER A 373 12.05 -7.74 25.91
C SER A 373 10.63 -7.69 26.47
N VAL A 374 9.73 -8.58 26.03
CA VAL A 374 8.37 -8.65 26.57
C VAL A 374 8.38 -9.00 28.05
N ALA A 375 9.22 -9.95 28.49
CA ALA A 375 9.36 -10.27 29.91
C ALA A 375 9.97 -9.10 30.70
N TRP A 376 10.99 -8.44 30.16
CA TRP A 376 11.69 -7.30 30.76
C TRP A 376 10.75 -6.11 30.97
N PHE A 377 9.83 -5.88 30.02
CA PHE A 377 8.80 -4.86 30.15
C PHE A 377 8.06 -4.99 31.48
N PHE A 378 7.63 -6.19 31.85
CA PHE A 378 6.84 -6.43 33.07
C PHE A 378 7.67 -6.66 34.33
N PHE A 379 8.84 -7.29 34.21
CA PHE A 379 9.58 -7.83 35.35
C PHE A 379 11.02 -7.33 35.46
N GLY A 380 11.49 -6.53 34.51
CA GLY A 380 12.85 -5.98 34.51
C GLY A 380 13.08 -5.06 35.70
N ARG A 381 14.24 -5.21 36.35
CA ARG A 381 14.70 -4.38 37.48
C ARG A 381 13.68 -4.27 38.64
N PRO A 382 13.27 -5.39 39.26
CA PRO A 382 12.25 -5.39 40.32
C PRO A 382 12.68 -4.60 41.57
N ASP A 383 13.98 -4.57 41.86
CA ASP A 383 14.53 -3.94 43.08
C ASP A 383 14.71 -2.42 42.97
N MET A 384 14.43 -1.83 41.81
CA MET A 384 14.71 -0.42 41.50
C MET A 384 13.49 0.49 41.59
N GLY A 385 12.35 0.00 42.08
CA GLY A 385 11.18 0.83 42.37
C GLY A 385 10.37 1.30 41.16
N PHE A 386 10.53 0.68 39.99
CA PHE A 386 9.78 1.03 38.75
C PHE A 386 8.30 0.58 38.73
N GLY A 387 7.74 0.22 39.88
CA GLY A 387 6.39 -0.30 39.99
C GLY A 387 6.20 -1.72 39.42
N GLY A 388 5.01 -2.26 39.66
CA GLY A 388 4.52 -3.51 39.10
C GLY A 388 3.89 -3.35 37.71
N PRO A 389 3.33 -4.44 37.16
CA PRO A 389 2.86 -4.49 35.76
C PRO A 389 1.86 -3.40 35.37
N ALA A 390 0.90 -3.06 36.24
CA ALA A 390 -0.13 -2.06 35.94
C ALA A 390 0.46 -0.64 35.86
N GLU A 391 1.34 -0.30 36.79
CA GLU A 391 2.02 1.01 36.82
C GLU A 391 2.94 1.18 35.61
N ARG A 392 3.59 0.09 35.18
CA ARG A 392 4.43 0.08 33.98
C ARG A 392 3.63 0.29 32.69
N ILE A 393 2.47 -0.36 32.55
CA ILE A 393 1.57 -0.10 31.40
C ILE A 393 1.12 1.36 31.42
N ALA A 394 0.73 1.89 32.57
CA ALA A 394 0.30 3.28 32.69
C ALA A 394 1.43 4.26 32.35
N HIS A 395 2.64 4.00 32.84
CA HIS A 395 3.83 4.77 32.49
C HIS A 395 4.11 4.72 30.99
N TRP A 396 4.12 3.53 30.39
CA TRP A 396 4.37 3.35 28.96
C TRP A 396 3.35 4.10 28.09
N LEU A 397 2.05 3.97 28.40
CA LEU A 397 0.99 4.71 27.68
C LEU A 397 1.19 6.22 27.78
N ASN A 398 1.62 6.72 28.95
CA ASN A 398 1.94 8.12 29.12
C ASN A 398 3.12 8.51 28.23
N VAL A 399 4.27 7.84 28.36
CA VAL A 399 5.50 8.23 27.64
C VAL A 399 5.38 8.11 26.12
N VAL A 400 4.65 7.13 25.57
CA VAL A 400 4.39 7.03 24.11
C VAL A 400 3.59 8.22 23.57
N THR A 401 2.84 8.92 24.42
CA THR A 401 2.04 10.09 24.03
C THR A 401 2.66 11.43 24.45
N THR A 402 3.75 11.41 25.20
CA THR A 402 4.42 12.63 25.68
C THR A 402 5.88 12.74 25.25
N ASP A 403 6.53 11.62 24.92
CA ASP A 403 7.93 11.55 24.51
C ASP A 403 8.05 11.18 23.02
N ARG A 404 8.98 11.86 22.34
CA ARG A 404 9.21 11.74 20.91
C ARG A 404 9.85 10.42 20.52
N VAL A 405 10.81 9.96 21.31
CA VAL A 405 11.60 8.77 21.01
C VAL A 405 10.73 7.53 21.18
N GLU A 406 9.99 7.46 22.27
CA GLU A 406 9.02 6.38 22.54
C GLU A 406 7.95 6.31 21.45
N TYR A 407 7.39 7.47 21.08
CA TYR A 407 6.45 7.56 19.98
C TYR A 407 7.06 7.07 18.66
N ALA A 408 8.29 7.48 18.36
CA ALA A 408 9.00 7.09 17.14
C ALA A 408 9.19 5.56 17.09
N PHE A 409 9.62 4.92 18.17
CA PHE A 409 9.74 3.45 18.22
C PHE A 409 8.40 2.76 17.94
N VAL A 410 7.28 3.22 18.51
CA VAL A 410 5.97 2.62 18.24
C VAL A 410 5.53 2.84 16.79
N ALA A 411 5.72 4.05 16.26
CA ALA A 411 5.51 4.33 14.84
C ALA A 411 6.39 3.42 13.96
N ASP A 412 7.60 3.12 14.43
CA ASP A 412 8.55 2.34 13.67
C ASP A 412 8.19 0.87 13.58
N LEU A 413 7.83 0.27 14.71
CA LEU A 413 7.33 -1.09 14.77
C LEU A 413 6.02 -1.25 13.98
N THR A 414 5.20 -0.21 13.90
CA THR A 414 4.00 -0.19 13.06
C THR A 414 4.39 -0.27 11.57
N LEU A 415 5.36 0.53 11.13
CA LEU A 415 5.87 0.46 9.76
C LEU A 415 6.57 -0.87 9.47
N TYR A 416 7.32 -1.43 10.43
CA TYR A 416 7.92 -2.76 10.31
C TYR A 416 6.85 -3.83 10.10
N SER A 417 5.74 -3.75 10.83
CA SER A 417 4.60 -4.67 10.66
C SER A 417 4.06 -4.63 9.23
N ILE A 418 3.92 -3.43 8.65
CA ILE A 418 3.46 -3.23 7.28
C ILE A 418 4.50 -3.75 6.27
N TYR A 419 5.76 -3.35 6.41
CA TYR A 419 6.82 -3.73 5.47
C TYR A 419 7.16 -5.22 5.51
N GLN A 420 7.12 -5.84 6.70
CA GLN A 420 7.27 -7.28 6.90
C GLN A 420 6.34 -8.05 5.96
N PHE A 421 5.07 -7.65 5.86
CA PHE A 421 4.09 -8.32 5.01
C PHE A 421 4.55 -8.40 3.54
N PHE A 422 5.20 -7.34 3.03
CA PHE A 422 5.68 -7.26 1.64
C PHE A 422 7.05 -7.91 1.43
N LEU A 423 7.89 -7.94 2.46
CA LEU A 423 9.20 -8.57 2.40
C LEU A 423 9.10 -10.10 2.47
N MET A 424 8.14 -10.62 3.22
CA MET A 424 7.90 -12.05 3.37
C MET A 424 7.06 -12.66 2.23
N LYS A 425 7.19 -12.22 0.97
CA LYS A 425 6.35 -12.67 -0.16
C LYS A 425 6.38 -14.20 -0.38
N GLY A 426 7.44 -14.89 0.06
CA GLY A 426 7.60 -16.34 0.02
C GLY A 426 6.93 -17.12 1.16
N ALA A 427 6.54 -16.45 2.25
CA ALA A 427 5.98 -17.10 3.43
C ALA A 427 4.46 -17.35 3.30
N PRO A 428 3.91 -18.34 4.01
CA PRO A 428 2.46 -18.51 4.17
C PRO A 428 1.80 -17.22 4.69
N LEU A 429 0.59 -16.90 4.20
CA LEU A 429 -0.14 -15.70 4.60
C LEU A 429 -0.29 -15.56 6.12
N ALA A 430 -0.52 -16.69 6.82
CA ALA A 430 -0.62 -16.73 8.27
C ALA A 430 0.64 -16.19 8.98
N LEU A 431 1.84 -16.42 8.44
CA LEU A 431 3.08 -15.88 9.01
C LEU A 431 3.29 -14.42 8.60
N ARG A 432 2.87 -14.03 7.39
CA ARG A 432 3.03 -12.64 6.90
C ARG A 432 2.19 -11.65 7.70
N CYS A 433 1.01 -12.07 8.15
CA CYS A 433 0.05 -11.24 8.88
C CYS A 433 0.31 -11.16 10.39
N VAL A 434 1.22 -11.97 10.94
CA VAL A 434 1.57 -11.94 12.37
C VAL A 434 2.86 -11.12 12.54
N PRO A 435 2.76 -9.85 12.98
CA PRO A 435 3.94 -9.00 13.09
C PRO A 435 4.94 -9.58 14.09
N PHE A 436 6.23 -9.42 13.80
CA PHE A 436 7.35 -9.95 14.58
C PHE A 436 7.42 -11.49 14.63
N ALA A 437 6.46 -12.14 15.29
CA ALA A 437 6.48 -13.58 15.55
C ALA A 437 6.37 -14.40 14.25
N GLY A 438 5.64 -13.90 13.26
CA GLY A 438 5.58 -14.53 11.95
C GLY A 438 6.91 -14.53 11.20
N MET A 439 7.66 -13.42 11.27
CA MET A 439 9.02 -13.32 10.71
C MET A 439 9.98 -14.25 11.45
N ALA A 440 9.97 -14.23 12.79
CA ALA A 440 10.80 -15.10 13.61
C ALA A 440 10.57 -16.58 13.27
N ALA A 441 9.30 -17.02 13.23
CA ALA A 441 8.93 -18.39 12.87
C ALA A 441 9.38 -18.76 11.45
N TRP A 442 9.20 -17.85 10.49
CA TRP A 442 9.61 -18.08 9.10
C TRP A 442 11.13 -18.21 8.94
N LEU A 443 11.91 -17.39 9.65
CA LEU A 443 13.38 -17.48 9.67
C LEU A 443 13.88 -18.74 10.36
N LEU A 444 13.24 -19.17 11.45
CA LEU A 444 13.56 -20.43 12.14
C LEU A 444 13.35 -21.66 11.24
N GLN A 445 12.37 -21.60 10.32
CA GLN A 445 12.15 -22.64 9.32
C GLN A 445 13.24 -22.64 8.22
N GLY A 446 14.04 -21.58 8.10
CA GLY A 446 15.20 -21.49 7.21
C GLY A 446 14.97 -20.75 5.90
N MET A 447 13.83 -20.06 5.72
CA MET A 447 13.34 -19.43 4.48
C MET A 447 13.29 -20.39 3.27
N PRO A 448 12.11 -20.75 2.74
CA PRO A 448 12.04 -21.48 1.48
C PRO A 448 12.62 -20.62 0.35
N THR A 449 13.57 -21.16 -0.42
CA THR A 449 13.95 -20.62 -1.72
C THR A 449 12.75 -20.72 -2.65
N GLU A 450 12.56 -19.74 -3.53
CA GLU A 450 11.45 -19.73 -4.51
C GLU A 450 11.38 -20.97 -5.42
N GLU A 451 12.37 -21.86 -5.38
CA GLU A 451 12.38 -23.17 -6.05
C GLU A 451 11.23 -24.10 -5.60
N ALA A 452 10.63 -23.89 -4.42
CA ALA A 452 9.46 -24.64 -3.98
C ALA A 452 8.12 -24.12 -4.57
N ARG A 453 8.15 -23.23 -5.58
CA ARG A 453 6.94 -22.67 -6.23
C ARG A 453 6.74 -23.10 -7.68
N GLU A 454 7.65 -23.90 -8.24
CA GLU A 454 7.51 -24.48 -9.59
C GLU A 454 7.33 -26.01 -9.57
N ALA A 455 7.14 -26.60 -8.39
CA ALA A 455 6.73 -27.99 -8.20
C ALA A 455 5.36 -28.01 -7.53
#